data_AF-A0A285V643-F1
#
_entry.id   AF-A0A285V643-F1
#
_cell.length_a   1.000
_cell.length_b   1.000
_cell.length_c   1.000
_cell.angle_alpha   90.00
_cell.angle_beta   90.00
_cell.angle_gamma   90.00
#
_symmetry.space_group_name_H-M   'P 1'
#
loop_
_entity.id
_entity.type
_entity.pdbx_description
1 polymer ?
#
loop_
_entity_poly.entity_id
_entity_poly.type
_entity_poly.pdbx_seq_one_letter_code
_entity_poly.pdbx_strand_id
1 'polypeptide(L)'
;MSRTAVLLAVALLPAAVGLVDVLRDGTSDLVVVLAATLLLLAAALASAVRDRHVVQLRPDLAAWLSARSAATGEPVERLADRCVAAYRSALTGVPEDVA
;
A
#
# COMPACT_ATOMS: atom_id res chain seq x y z
N MET A 1 -2.91 -0.56 7.59
CA MET A 1 -1.59 -0.54 6.91
C MET A 1 -1.33 -1.94 6.37
N SER A 2 -0.83 -2.06 5.14
CA SER A 2 -0.46 -3.38 4.60
C SER A 2 0.67 -4.00 5.44
N ARG A 3 0.72 -5.34 5.53
CA ARG A 3 1.78 -6.08 6.26
C ARG A 3 3.18 -5.63 5.82
N THR A 4 3.34 -5.34 4.53
CA THR A 4 4.55 -4.80 3.92
C THR A 4 4.94 -3.43 4.48
N ALA A 5 3.97 -2.51 4.66
CA ALA A 5 4.25 -1.19 5.24
C ALA A 5 4.69 -1.27 6.71
N VAL A 6 4.14 -2.23 7.47
CA VAL A 6 4.57 -2.46 8.87
C VAL A 6 6.00 -2.99 8.91
N LEU A 7 6.35 -3.96 8.05
CA LEU A 7 7.71 -4.49 7.97
C LEU A 7 8.74 -3.43 7.58
N LEU A 8 8.40 -2.54 6.63
CA LEU A 8 9.25 -1.42 6.24
C LEU A 8 9.47 -0.43 7.38
N ALA A 9 8.41 -0.09 8.13
CA ALA A 9 8.52 0.80 9.29
C ALA A 9 9.40 0.20 10.39
N VAL A 10 9.25 -1.11 10.65
CA VAL A 10 10.10 -1.84 11.62
C VAL A 10 11.55 -1.88 11.17
N ALA A 11 11.83 -2.05 9.88
CA ALA A 11 13.19 -2.04 9.34
C ALA A 11 13.85 -0.65 9.34
N LEU A 12 13.05 0.42 9.23
CA LEU A 12 13.53 1.80 9.22
C LEU A 12 14.16 2.22 10.57
N LEU A 13 13.61 1.74 11.69
CA LEU A 13 14.08 2.06 13.05
C LEU A 13 15.52 1.62 13.33
N PRO A 14 15.91 0.34 13.18
CA PRO A 14 17.29 -0.10 13.41
C PRO A 14 18.27 0.52 12.41
N ALA A 15 17.85 0.78 11.16
CA ALA A 15 18.66 1.51 10.20
C ALA A 15 18.93 2.96 10.68
N ALA A 16 17.94 3.63 11.27
CA ALA A 16 18.15 4.97 11.83
C ALA A 16 19.11 4.94 13.03
N VAL A 17 18.96 3.96 13.93
CA VAL A 17 19.83 3.81 15.10
C VAL A 17 21.27 3.52 14.68
N GLY A 18 21.47 2.57 13.76
CA GLY A 18 22.80 2.26 13.23
C GLY A 18 23.47 3.47 12.56
N LEU A 19 22.69 4.35 11.91
CA LEU A 19 23.27 5.51 11.22
C LEU A 19 23.83 6.51 12.25
N VAL A 20 23.10 6.71 13.36
CA VAL A 20 23.54 7.57 14.47
C VAL A 20 24.77 7.01 15.16
N ASP A 21 24.84 5.69 15.34
CA ASP A 21 25.98 5.02 15.97
C ASP A 21 27.26 5.16 15.12
N VAL A 22 27.14 4.93 13.81
CA VAL A 22 28.26 5.01 12.87
C VAL A 22 28.74 6.44 12.64
N LEU A 23 27.82 7.43 12.68
CA LEU A 23 28.17 8.85 12.67
C LEU A 23 29.02 9.25 13.88
N ARG A 24 28.87 8.58 15.03
CA ARG A 24 29.71 8.79 16.21
C ARG A 24 31.08 8.14 16.07
N ASP A 25 31.16 6.96 15.45
CA ASP A 25 32.41 6.23 15.23
C ASP A 25 33.27 6.79 14.08
N GLY A 26 32.70 7.63 13.21
CA GLY A 26 33.46 8.38 12.19
C GLY A 26 33.79 7.58 10.93
N THR A 27 33.23 6.38 10.76
CA THR A 27 33.49 5.49 9.63
C THR A 27 32.64 5.90 8.43
N SER A 28 33.18 6.77 7.57
CA SER A 28 32.45 7.44 6.48
C SER A 28 31.80 6.49 5.46
N ASP A 29 32.41 5.36 5.13
CA ASP A 29 31.86 4.39 4.18
C ASP A 29 30.54 3.77 4.68
N LEU A 30 30.51 3.43 5.96
CA LEU A 30 29.36 2.78 6.58
C LEU A 30 28.19 3.76 6.79
N VAL A 31 28.49 5.06 6.99
CA VAL A 31 27.48 6.15 6.97
C VAL A 31 26.76 6.21 5.63
N VAL A 32 27.49 6.13 4.51
CA VAL A 32 26.92 6.24 3.16
C VAL A 32 25.97 5.07 2.89
N VAL A 33 26.39 3.84 3.19
CA VAL A 33 25.57 2.64 2.98
C VAL A 33 24.29 2.69 3.82
N LEU A 34 24.38 3.07 5.10
CA LEU A 34 23.20 3.14 5.96
C LEU A 34 22.25 4.27 5.55
N ALA A 35 22.78 5.45 5.19
CA ALA A 35 21.97 6.55 4.71
C ALA A 35 21.22 6.19 3.41
N ALA A 36 21.89 5.53 2.47
CA ALA A 36 21.27 5.05 1.24
C ALA A 36 20.17 4.01 1.53
N THR A 37 20.44 3.07 2.44
CA THR A 37 19.45 2.05 2.85
C THR A 37 18.24 2.70 3.51
N LEU A 38 18.44 3.69 4.37
CA LEU A 38 17.37 4.41 5.05
C LEU A 38 16.51 5.21 4.06
N LEU A 39 17.14 5.85 3.06
CA LEU A 39 16.46 6.52 1.96
C LEU A 39 15.61 5.55 1.14
N LEU A 40 16.14 4.38 0.80
CA LEU A 40 15.40 3.35 0.06
C LEU A 40 14.21 2.82 0.85
N LEU A 41 14.37 2.56 2.15
CA LEU A 41 13.27 2.13 3.03
C LEU A 41 12.19 3.20 3.15
N ALA A 42 12.58 4.47 3.30
CA ALA A 42 11.65 5.59 3.36
C ALA A 42 10.88 5.76 2.04
N ALA A 43 11.57 5.66 0.90
CA ALA A 43 10.94 5.73 -0.42
C ALA A 43 9.97 4.56 -0.66
N ALA A 44 10.35 3.33 -0.29
CA ALA A 44 9.49 2.16 -0.39
C ALA A 44 8.24 2.30 0.50
N LEU A 45 8.40 2.81 1.73
CA LEU A 45 7.27 3.06 2.62
C LEU A 45 6.34 4.15 2.06
N ALA A 46 6.91 5.24 1.54
CA ALA A 46 6.15 6.30 0.90
C ALA A 46 5.38 5.79 -0.33
N SER A 47 5.98 4.93 -1.15
CA SER A 47 5.31 4.28 -2.27
C SER A 47 4.17 3.38 -1.81
N ALA A 48 4.42 2.51 -0.82
CA ALA A 48 3.41 1.61 -0.27
C ALA A 48 2.22 2.34 0.36
N VAL A 49 2.45 3.55 0.89
CA VAL A 49 1.38 4.42 1.40
C VAL A 49 0.66 5.16 0.25
N ARG A 50 1.39 5.60 -0.78
CA ARG A 50 0.85 6.30 -1.97
C ARG A 50 0.06 5.41 -2.92
N ASP A 51 0.33 4.10 -2.95
CA ASP A 51 -0.44 3.14 -3.75
C ASP A 51 -1.92 3.06 -3.35
N ARG A 52 -2.32 3.69 -2.23
CA ARG A 52 -3.70 4.09 -2.01
C ARG A 52 -4.05 5.27 -2.92
N HIS A 53 -4.13 5.01 -4.23
CA HIS A 53 -4.68 5.95 -5.19
C HIS A 53 -6.15 6.20 -4.86
N VAL A 54 -6.44 7.43 -4.44
CA VAL A 54 -7.80 7.92 -4.27
C VAL A 54 -8.34 8.17 -5.67
N VAL A 55 -9.03 7.19 -6.22
CA VAL A 55 -9.71 7.34 -7.51
C VAL A 55 -10.95 8.20 -7.28
N GLN A 56 -11.02 9.34 -7.96
CA GLN A 56 -12.26 10.11 -7.96
C GLN A 56 -13.32 9.36 -8.75
N LEU A 57 -14.37 8.93 -8.05
CA LEU A 57 -15.52 8.30 -8.68
C LEU A 57 -16.37 9.33 -9.40
N ARG A 58 -16.88 8.96 -10.58
CA ARG A 58 -17.96 9.72 -11.19
C ARG A 58 -19.19 9.72 -10.26
N PRO A 59 -19.93 10.83 -10.20
CA PRO A 59 -21.03 11.00 -9.25
C PRO A 59 -22.17 9.99 -9.44
N ASP A 60 -22.41 9.54 -10.66
CA ASP A 60 -23.41 8.52 -10.99
C ASP A 60 -23.04 7.13 -10.42
N LEU A 61 -21.77 6.74 -10.51
CA LEU A 61 -21.27 5.50 -9.91
C LEU A 61 -21.30 5.55 -8.39
N ALA A 62 -20.96 6.70 -7.81
CA ALA A 62 -21.05 6.90 -6.36
C ALA A 62 -22.50 6.78 -5.86
N ALA A 63 -23.45 7.36 -6.60
CA ALA A 63 -24.87 7.24 -6.31
C ALA A 63 -25.36 5.79 -6.44
N TRP A 64 -24.96 5.08 -7.50
CA TRP A 64 -25.30 3.68 -7.70
C TRP A 64 -24.75 2.78 -6.59
N LEU A 65 -23.48 2.95 -6.19
CA LEU A 65 -22.87 2.20 -5.10
C LEU A 65 -23.61 2.41 -3.77
N SER A 66 -24.01 3.66 -3.50
CA SER A 66 -24.74 4.02 -2.29
C SER A 66 -26.15 3.43 -2.26
N ALA A 67 -26.86 3.45 -3.40
CA ALA A 67 -28.17 2.83 -3.51
C ALA A 67 -28.08 1.30 -3.37
N ARG A 68 -27.03 0.70 -3.92
CA ARG A 68 -26.83 -0.75 -3.89
C ARG A 68 -26.40 -1.25 -2.52
N SER A 69 -25.54 -0.51 -1.81
CA SER A 69 -25.20 -0.82 -0.41
C SER A 69 -26.43 -0.75 0.49
N ALA A 70 -27.27 0.27 0.32
CA ALA A 70 -28.52 0.41 1.07
C ALA A 70 -29.49 -0.77 0.81
N ALA A 71 -29.57 -1.24 -0.45
CA ALA A 71 -30.44 -2.36 -0.82
C ALA A 71 -29.93 -3.73 -0.34
N THR A 72 -28.62 -3.90 -0.17
CA THR A 72 -27.99 -5.19 0.16
C THR A 72 -27.51 -5.30 1.60
N GLY A 73 -27.39 -4.18 2.31
CA GLY A 73 -26.76 -4.10 3.64
C GLY A 73 -25.24 -4.27 3.62
N GLU A 74 -24.62 -4.38 2.44
CA GLU A 74 -23.18 -4.54 2.29
C GLU A 74 -22.47 -3.17 2.34
N PRO A 75 -21.30 -3.05 3.01
CA PRO A 75 -20.50 -1.84 2.97
C PRO A 75 -20.11 -1.44 1.54
N VAL A 76 -20.12 -0.14 1.25
CA VAL A 76 -19.81 0.41 -0.08
C VAL A 76 -18.41 -0.01 -0.55
N GLU A 77 -17.45 -0.07 0.37
CA GLU A 77 -16.07 -0.45 0.11
C GLU A 77 -15.98 -1.90 -0.37
N ARG A 78 -16.66 -2.81 0.32
CA ARG A 78 -16.66 -4.24 -0.03
C ARG A 78 -17.36 -4.49 -1.37
N LEU A 79 -18.46 -3.77 -1.61
CA LEU A 79 -19.16 -3.80 -2.87
C LEU A 79 -18.27 -3.32 -4.03
N ALA A 80 -17.56 -2.20 -3.85
CA ALA A 80 -16.65 -1.65 -4.85
C ALA A 80 -15.47 -2.61 -5.12
N ASP A 81 -14.86 -3.18 -4.09
CA ASP A 81 -13.79 -4.16 -4.22
C ASP A 81 -14.23 -5.39 -5.03
N ARG A 82 -15.43 -5.91 -4.76
CA ARG A 82 -16.00 -7.04 -5.51
C ARG A 82 -16.22 -6.68 -6.99
N CYS A 83 -16.77 -5.50 -7.28
CA CYS A 83 -16.97 -5.04 -8.65
C CYS A 83 -15.64 -4.91 -9.41
N VAL A 84 -14.60 -4.36 -8.77
CA VAL A 84 -13.27 -4.23 -9.36
C VAL A 84 -12.61 -5.60 -9.56
N ALA A 85 -12.75 -6.51 -8.59
CA ALA A 85 -12.22 -7.88 -8.68
C ALA A 85 -12.86 -8.65 -9.85
N ALA A 86 -14.20 -8.59 -9.97
CA ALA A 86 -14.94 -9.22 -11.07
C ALA A 86 -14.57 -8.63 -12.44
N TYR A 87 -14.35 -7.31 -12.52
CA TYR A 87 -13.87 -6.69 -13.75
C TYR A 87 -12.45 -7.13 -14.09
N ARG A 88 -11.57 -7.20 -13.10
CA ARG A 88 -10.17 -7.61 -13.30
C ARG A 88 -10.05 -9.08 -13.72
N SER A 89 -10.84 -9.99 -13.15
CA SER A 89 -10.86 -11.39 -13.59
C SER A 89 -11.32 -11.50 -15.05
N ALA A 90 -12.34 -10.73 -15.43
CA ALA A 90 -12.81 -10.66 -16.82
C ALA A 90 -11.73 -10.14 -17.79
N LEU A 91 -10.90 -9.17 -17.39
CA LEU A 91 -9.81 -8.66 -18.23
C LEU A 91 -8.59 -9.59 -18.31
N THR A 92 -8.27 -10.28 -17.22
CA THR A 92 -7.09 -11.15 -17.13
C THR A 92 -7.33 -12.56 -17.65
N GLY A 93 -8.59 -12.89 -17.98
CA GLY A 93 -8.94 -14.17 -18.58
C GLY A 93 -8.71 -15.37 -17.67
N VAL A 94 -8.62 -15.16 -16.35
CA VAL A 94 -8.62 -16.24 -15.37
C VAL A 94 -10.09 -16.57 -15.09
N PRO A 95 -10.64 -17.67 -15.65
CA PRO A 95 -11.98 -18.10 -15.30
C PRO A 95 -12.01 -18.41 -13.80
N GLU A 96 -13.07 -17.93 -13.15
CA GLU A 96 -13.46 -18.33 -11.81
C GLU A 96 -13.80 -19.81 -11.90
N ASP A 97 -12.84 -20.68 -11.54
CA ASP A 97 -13.05 -22.12 -11.47
C ASP A 97 -13.95 -22.37 -10.26
N VAL A 98 -15.25 -22.42 -10.55
CA VAL A 98 -16.32 -22.80 -9.64
C VAL A 98 -16.25 -24.32 -9.46
N ALA A 99 -15.85 -24.75 -8.27
CA ALA A 99 -16.25 -26.04 -7.69
C ALA A 99 -16.41 -25.88 -6.18
#